data_AF-A0A3N0AZ00-F1
#
_entry.id   AF-A0A3N0AZ00-F1
#
_cell.length_a   1.000
_cell.length_b   1.000
_cell.length_c   1.000
_cell.angle_alpha   90.00
_cell.angle_beta   90.00
_cell.angle_gamma   90.00
#
_symmetry.space_group_name_H-M   'P 1'
#
loop_
_entity.id
_entity.type
_entity.pdbx_description
1 polymer ?
#
loop_
_entity_poly.entity_id
_entity_poly.type
_entity_poly.pdbx_seq_one_letter_code
_entity_poly.pdbx_strand_id
1 'polypeptide(L)'
;MSESGYPPAPPQETSNQIPEEDPHPEFAHIRLLMGAESYYLYDDSAMTDAYARWAFLAAEDDPVATFIECVREESSVYPRPMARESLANDPFRMKAEAVEAAFAEARAQGRADDIERVEASNGDVYFYSTTYLTPRRAQALAEWDAVERIRNV
;
A
#
# COMPACT_ATOMS: atom_id res chain seq x y z
N MET A 1 -39.74 -55.54 22.68
CA MET A 1 -39.18 -54.22 23.05
C MET A 1 -37.76 -54.47 23.53
N SER A 2 -36.65 -53.97 23.02
CA SER A 2 -36.31 -53.18 21.83
C SER A 2 -34.77 -53.29 21.75
N GLU A 3 -34.19 -54.00 20.77
CA GLU A 3 -32.74 -53.91 20.53
C GLU A 3 -32.45 -52.67 19.69
N SER A 4 -31.86 -51.66 20.34
CA SER A 4 -31.47 -50.40 19.75
C SER A 4 -30.19 -50.58 18.93
N GLY A 5 -30.35 -50.86 17.64
CA GLY A 5 -29.25 -50.89 16.68
C GLY A 5 -28.80 -49.47 16.32
N TYR A 6 -27.71 -49.00 16.94
CA TYR A 6 -26.98 -47.83 16.43
C TYR A 6 -25.94 -48.32 15.42
N PRO A 7 -25.86 -47.75 14.20
CA PRO A 7 -24.80 -48.14 13.26
C PRO A 7 -23.43 -47.66 13.78
N PRO A 8 -22.33 -48.36 13.47
CA PRO A 8 -21.00 -47.91 13.88
C PRO A 8 -20.71 -46.54 13.26
N ALA A 9 -20.08 -45.66 14.03
CA ALA A 9 -19.64 -44.35 13.56
C ALA A 9 -18.69 -44.51 12.36
N PRO A 10 -18.80 -43.65 11.33
CA PRO A 10 -17.90 -43.69 10.19
C PRO A 10 -16.44 -43.47 10.64
N PRO A 11 -15.45 -44.07 9.95
CA PRO A 11 -14.05 -43.87 10.26
C PRO A 11 -13.72 -42.37 10.24
N GLN A 12 -13.16 -41.84 11.32
CA GLN A 12 -12.57 -40.50 11.30
C GLN A 12 -11.28 -40.60 10.49
N GLU A 13 -11.31 -40.09 9.26
CA GLU A 13 -10.11 -39.83 8.48
C GLU A 13 -9.26 -38.81 9.23
N THR A 14 -8.28 -39.29 9.97
CA THR A 14 -7.20 -38.45 10.48
C THR A 14 -6.37 -38.03 9.29
N SER A 15 -6.74 -36.90 8.67
CA SER A 15 -5.96 -36.20 7.68
C SER A 15 -4.71 -35.62 8.36
N ASN A 16 -3.69 -36.45 8.57
CA ASN A 16 -2.33 -35.98 8.77
C ASN A 16 -1.81 -35.49 7.42
N GLN A 17 -2.17 -34.26 7.05
CA GLN A 17 -1.47 -33.54 5.99
C GLN A 17 -0.10 -33.16 6.53
N ILE A 18 0.91 -33.92 6.11
CA ILE A 18 2.30 -33.48 6.10
C ILE A 18 2.32 -32.24 5.18
N PRO A 19 2.95 -31.11 5.57
CA PRO A 19 3.09 -30.00 4.64
C PRO A 19 3.84 -30.51 3.40
N GLU A 20 3.18 -30.51 2.24
CA GLU A 20 3.84 -30.83 0.97
C GLU A 20 4.98 -29.82 0.78
N GLU A 21 6.22 -30.31 0.72
CA GLU A 21 7.35 -29.48 0.32
C GLU A 21 7.07 -28.92 -1.07
N ASP A 22 7.31 -27.61 -1.24
CA ASP A 22 7.10 -26.93 -2.52
C ASP A 22 7.90 -27.64 -3.62
N PRO A 23 7.26 -28.15 -4.68
CA PRO A 23 7.91 -28.93 -5.72
C PRO A 23 8.98 -28.14 -6.51
N HIS A 24 9.04 -26.80 -6.35
CA HIS A 24 10.00 -25.95 -7.04
C HIS A 24 10.70 -24.95 -6.11
N PRO A 25 11.64 -25.39 -5.25
CA PRO A 25 12.38 -24.50 -4.36
C PRO A 25 13.19 -23.44 -5.10
N GLU A 26 13.56 -23.68 -6.37
CA GLU A 26 14.22 -22.70 -7.24
C GLU A 26 13.38 -21.44 -7.52
N PHE A 27 12.05 -21.51 -7.33
CA PHE A 27 11.14 -20.37 -7.51
C PHE A 27 10.62 -19.81 -6.18
N ALA A 28 11.18 -20.22 -5.04
CA ALA A 28 10.75 -19.76 -3.71
C ALA A 28 10.89 -18.23 -3.52
N HIS A 29 11.69 -17.57 -4.35
CA HIS A 29 11.93 -16.12 -4.35
C HIS A 29 10.98 -15.35 -5.28
N ILE A 30 10.22 -16.04 -6.12
CA ILE A 30 9.28 -15.40 -7.03
C ILE A 30 8.05 -14.95 -6.24
N ARG A 31 7.68 -13.69 -6.42
CA ARG A 31 6.55 -13.02 -5.78
C ARG A 31 5.56 -12.55 -6.84
N LEU A 32 4.29 -12.50 -6.46
CA LEU A 32 3.16 -12.18 -7.33
C LEU A 32 2.54 -10.84 -6.91
N LEU A 33 2.31 -9.97 -7.88
CA LEU A 33 1.47 -8.79 -7.75
C LEU A 33 0.30 -8.90 -8.72
N MET A 34 -0.92 -8.88 -8.21
CA MET A 34 -2.13 -8.94 -9.03
C MET A 34 -2.51 -7.53 -9.48
N GLY A 35 -2.53 -7.29 -10.79
CA GLY A 35 -3.05 -6.09 -11.43
C GLY A 35 -4.52 -6.22 -11.78
N ALA A 36 -5.06 -5.19 -12.43
CA ALA A 36 -6.46 -5.15 -12.85
C ALA A 36 -6.76 -6.14 -13.99
N GLU A 37 -5.86 -6.25 -14.96
CA GLU A 37 -6.04 -7.09 -16.16
C GLU A 37 -5.07 -8.28 -16.22
N SER A 38 -3.96 -8.23 -15.49
CA SER A 38 -2.90 -9.24 -15.53
C SER A 38 -2.21 -9.37 -14.17
N TYR A 39 -1.19 -10.22 -14.11
CA TYR A 39 -0.30 -10.35 -12.96
C TYR A 39 1.14 -10.00 -13.33
N TYR A 40 1.89 -9.58 -12.32
CA TYR A 40 3.31 -9.26 -12.41
C TYR A 40 4.08 -10.19 -11.48
N LEU A 41 5.23 -10.62 -11.94
CA LEU A 41 6.15 -11.45 -11.17
C LEU A 41 7.45 -10.70 -10.97
N TYR A 42 7.99 -10.77 -9.76
CA TYR A 42 9.35 -10.31 -9.47
C TYR A 42 10.07 -11.31 -8.58
N ASP A 43 11.39 -11.22 -8.58
CA ASP A 43 12.27 -12.04 -7.75
C ASP A 43 12.74 -11.19 -6.56
N ASP A 44 12.37 -11.61 -5.33
CA ASP A 44 12.72 -10.89 -4.11
C ASP A 44 14.19 -10.99 -3.71
N SER A 45 14.95 -11.89 -4.35
CA SER A 45 16.40 -11.96 -4.24
C SER A 45 17.09 -10.89 -5.11
N ALA A 46 16.41 -10.37 -6.13
CA ALA A 46 16.94 -9.42 -7.09
C ALA A 46 16.42 -7.98 -6.90
N MET A 47 15.20 -7.80 -6.37
CA MET A 47 14.63 -6.48 -6.09
C MET A 47 13.84 -6.45 -4.78
N THR A 48 13.75 -5.26 -4.17
CA THR A 48 12.97 -5.08 -2.94
C THR A 48 11.47 -5.01 -3.24
N ASP A 49 10.65 -5.43 -2.27
CA ASP A 49 9.19 -5.35 -2.37
C ASP A 49 8.70 -3.93 -2.64
N ALA A 50 9.33 -2.92 -2.02
CA ALA A 50 8.99 -1.51 -2.24
C ALA A 50 9.24 -1.09 -3.69
N TYR A 51 10.40 -1.46 -4.26
CA TYR A 51 10.71 -1.13 -5.65
C TYR A 51 9.79 -1.87 -6.63
N ALA A 52 9.53 -3.15 -6.38
CA ALA A 52 8.60 -3.95 -7.17
C ALA A 52 7.19 -3.34 -7.14
N ARG A 53 6.75 -2.86 -5.97
CA ARG A 53 5.44 -2.20 -5.82
C ARG A 53 5.36 -0.90 -6.61
N TRP A 54 6.37 -0.05 -6.55
CA TRP A 54 6.37 1.19 -7.34
C TRP A 54 6.42 0.93 -8.84
N ALA A 55 7.21 -0.05 -9.28
CA ALA A 55 7.24 -0.46 -10.68
C ALA A 55 5.87 -1.00 -11.15
N PHE A 56 5.20 -1.77 -10.30
CA PHE A 56 3.84 -2.25 -10.54
C PHE A 56 2.83 -1.10 -10.65
N LEU A 57 2.82 -0.18 -9.70
CA LEU A 57 1.92 0.98 -9.72
C LEU A 57 2.14 1.86 -10.97
N ALA A 58 3.39 2.08 -11.34
CA ALA A 58 3.73 2.82 -12.54
C ALA A 58 3.34 2.10 -13.83
N ALA A 59 3.33 0.76 -13.85
CA ALA A 59 2.91 -0.05 -14.99
C ALA A 59 1.38 -0.10 -15.13
N GLU A 60 0.64 -0.15 -14.01
CA GLU A 60 -0.82 -0.12 -14.01
C GLU A 60 -1.37 1.27 -14.40
N ASP A 61 -0.58 2.33 -14.23
CA ASP A 61 -0.90 3.72 -14.63
C ASP A 61 -2.28 4.17 -14.10
N ASP A 62 -2.65 3.73 -12.89
CA ASP A 62 -3.84 4.16 -12.15
C ASP A 62 -3.44 5.27 -11.15
N PRO A 63 -3.77 6.54 -11.43
CA PRO A 63 -3.39 7.66 -10.56
C PRO A 63 -4.04 7.58 -9.17
N VAL A 64 -5.27 7.06 -9.07
CA VAL A 64 -6.01 6.95 -7.80
C VAL A 64 -5.37 5.87 -6.92
N ALA A 65 -5.12 4.69 -7.47
CA ALA A 65 -4.43 3.62 -6.74
C ALA A 65 -3.02 4.06 -6.30
N THR A 66 -2.26 4.65 -7.22
CA THR A 66 -0.90 5.16 -6.96
C THR A 66 -0.89 6.17 -5.82
N PHE A 67 -1.78 7.18 -5.88
CA PHE A 67 -1.88 8.20 -4.83
C PHE A 67 -2.18 7.58 -3.46
N ILE A 68 -3.19 6.73 -3.36
CA ILE A 68 -3.61 6.12 -2.10
C ILE A 68 -2.47 5.30 -1.49
N GLU A 69 -1.82 4.47 -2.32
CA GLU A 69 -0.77 3.57 -1.86
C GLU A 69 0.47 4.36 -1.41
N CYS A 70 0.95 5.33 -2.20
CA CYS A 70 2.10 6.14 -1.83
C CYS A 70 1.85 6.96 -0.54
N VAL A 71 0.66 7.53 -0.35
CA VAL A 71 0.33 8.26 0.89
C VAL A 71 0.35 7.34 2.11
N ARG A 72 -0.23 6.13 1.98
CA ARG A 72 -0.25 5.15 3.07
C ARG A 72 1.15 4.60 3.37
N GLU A 73 1.96 4.35 2.35
CA GLU A 73 3.34 3.92 2.50
C GLU A 73 4.19 4.99 3.19
N GLU A 74 4.17 6.24 2.71
CA GLU A 74 4.86 7.36 3.36
C GLU A 74 4.41 7.52 4.82
N SER A 75 3.10 7.42 5.07
CA SER A 75 2.56 7.58 6.43
C SER A 75 2.94 6.44 7.37
N SER A 76 3.17 5.23 6.85
CA SER A 76 3.44 4.03 7.65
C SER A 76 4.93 3.74 7.79
N VAL A 77 5.66 3.61 6.68
CA VAL A 77 7.08 3.27 6.63
C VAL A 77 7.94 4.45 7.09
N TYR A 78 7.57 5.65 6.67
CA TYR A 78 8.34 6.87 6.92
C TYR A 78 7.49 7.93 7.61
N PRO A 79 6.99 7.74 8.84
CA PRO A 79 5.80 8.40 9.41
C PRO A 79 5.81 9.92 9.31
N ARG A 80 5.52 10.42 8.10
CA ARG A 80 5.56 11.77 7.59
C ARG A 80 4.43 11.94 6.56
N PRO A 81 3.91 13.16 6.40
CA PRO A 81 2.95 13.43 5.35
C PRO A 81 3.69 13.55 4.00
N MET A 82 3.09 13.03 2.94
CA MET A 82 3.63 13.07 1.59
C MET A 82 3.35 14.43 0.95
N ALA A 83 4.37 15.11 0.42
CA ALA A 83 4.19 16.36 -0.30
C ALA A 83 3.42 16.13 -1.61
N ARG A 84 2.60 17.10 -2.00
CA ARG A 84 1.81 17.06 -3.25
C ARG A 84 2.68 16.89 -4.50
N GLU A 85 3.92 17.36 -4.44
CA GLU A 85 4.90 17.31 -5.53
C GLU A 85 5.73 16.01 -5.54
N SER A 86 5.62 15.14 -4.52
CA SER A 86 6.47 13.95 -4.36
C SER A 86 6.40 12.99 -5.55
N LEU A 87 5.27 12.93 -6.26
CA LEU A 87 5.04 12.00 -7.37
C LEU A 87 5.38 12.59 -8.75
N ALA A 88 5.88 13.82 -8.82
CA ALA A 88 6.13 14.51 -10.09
C ALA A 88 7.31 13.94 -10.90
N ASN A 89 8.21 13.20 -10.24
CA ASN A 89 9.38 12.58 -10.85
C ASN A 89 9.10 11.13 -11.28
N ASP A 90 10.08 10.52 -11.94
CA ASP A 90 10.06 9.08 -12.19
C ASP A 90 9.92 8.30 -10.87
N PRO A 91 9.16 7.19 -10.84
CA PRO A 91 8.55 6.52 -11.99
C PRO A 91 7.15 7.04 -12.40
N PHE A 92 6.50 7.87 -11.59
CA PHE A 92 5.07 8.17 -11.76
C PHE A 92 4.78 9.39 -12.66
N ARG A 93 5.68 10.39 -12.69
CA ARG A 93 5.50 11.64 -13.47
C ARG A 93 4.14 12.33 -13.23
N MET A 94 3.60 12.15 -12.05
CA MET A 94 2.28 12.61 -11.65
C MET A 94 2.38 14.03 -11.09
N LYS A 95 1.98 15.01 -11.90
CA LYS A 95 2.02 16.42 -11.51
C LYS A 95 1.02 16.72 -10.40
N ALA A 96 1.25 17.85 -9.74
CA ALA A 96 0.51 18.27 -8.57
C ALA A 96 -1.01 18.40 -8.80
N GLU A 97 -1.44 18.78 -10.01
CA GLU A 97 -2.86 18.83 -10.39
C GLU A 97 -3.47 17.42 -10.50
N ALA A 98 -2.71 16.46 -11.01
CA ALA A 98 -3.14 15.07 -11.09
C ALA A 98 -3.23 14.44 -9.69
N VAL A 99 -2.34 14.82 -8.78
CA VAL A 99 -2.40 14.43 -7.36
C VAL A 99 -3.69 14.90 -6.69
N GLU A 100 -4.04 16.17 -6.85
CA GLU A 100 -5.29 16.71 -6.28
C GLU A 100 -6.54 16.08 -6.92
N ALA A 101 -6.52 15.84 -8.24
CA ALA A 101 -7.60 15.15 -8.92
C ALA A 101 -7.77 13.70 -8.43
N ALA A 102 -6.66 12.96 -8.28
CA ALA A 102 -6.66 11.60 -7.76
C ALA A 102 -7.14 11.55 -6.30
N PHE A 103 -6.76 12.51 -5.47
CA PHE A 103 -7.27 12.62 -4.10
C PHE A 103 -8.79 12.86 -4.08
N ALA A 104 -9.29 13.82 -4.87
CA ALA A 104 -10.72 14.11 -4.94
C ALA A 104 -11.53 12.90 -5.44
N GLU A 105 -11.02 12.21 -6.46
CA GLU A 105 -11.63 10.99 -6.98
C GLU A 105 -11.58 9.84 -5.97
N ALA A 106 -10.45 9.63 -5.29
CA ALA A 106 -10.31 8.62 -4.24
C ALA A 106 -11.33 8.81 -3.12
N ARG A 107 -11.60 10.06 -2.72
CA ARG A 107 -12.64 10.42 -1.74
C ARG A 107 -14.04 10.17 -2.29
N ALA A 108 -14.30 10.52 -3.55
CA ALA A 108 -15.59 10.25 -4.18
C ALA A 108 -15.89 8.74 -4.31
N GLN A 109 -14.85 7.92 -4.51
CA GLN A 109 -14.93 6.46 -4.54
C GLN A 109 -14.99 5.82 -3.13
N GLY A 110 -14.83 6.59 -2.04
CA GLY A 110 -14.78 6.08 -0.67
C GLY A 110 -13.54 5.23 -0.35
N ARG A 111 -12.47 5.36 -1.14
CA ARG A 111 -11.23 4.57 -0.99
C ARG A 111 -10.16 5.26 -0.14
N ALA A 112 -10.38 6.54 0.18
CA ALA A 112 -9.45 7.43 0.88
C ALA A 112 -10.08 8.06 2.14
N ASP A 113 -10.97 7.35 2.83
CA ASP A 113 -11.62 7.83 4.06
C ASP A 113 -10.62 8.12 5.18
N ASP A 114 -9.51 7.37 5.21
CA ASP A 114 -8.42 7.55 6.16
C ASP A 114 -7.43 8.66 5.75
N ILE A 115 -7.45 9.15 4.51
CA ILE A 115 -6.47 10.12 4.00
C ILE A 115 -6.99 11.55 4.18
N GLU A 116 -6.14 12.40 4.77
CA GLU A 116 -6.42 13.81 5.02
C GLU A 116 -5.36 14.72 4.39
N ARG A 117 -5.78 15.95 4.09
CA ARG A 117 -4.95 17.03 3.51
C ARG A 117 -4.53 18.01 4.60
N VAL A 118 -3.27 18.44 4.58
CA VAL A 118 -2.73 19.48 5.48
C VAL A 118 -1.92 20.49 4.69
N GLU A 119 -1.95 21.75 5.13
CA GLU A 119 -1.20 22.84 4.50
C GLU A 119 -0.19 23.42 5.51
N ALA A 120 1.05 23.58 5.07
CA ALA A 120 2.09 24.25 5.84
C ALA A 120 1.93 25.78 5.76
N SER A 121 2.62 26.52 6.63
CA SER A 121 2.46 27.98 6.71
C SER A 121 2.88 28.76 5.46
N ASN A 122 3.70 28.15 4.60
CA ASN A 122 4.13 28.71 3.31
C ASN A 122 3.18 28.36 2.13
N GLY A 123 2.10 27.61 2.39
CA GLY A 123 1.14 27.16 1.38
C GLY A 123 1.45 25.80 0.74
N ASP A 124 2.53 25.13 1.14
CA ASP A 124 2.84 23.79 0.65
C ASP A 124 1.82 22.78 1.18
N VAL A 125 1.37 21.88 0.30
CA VAL A 125 0.28 20.94 0.57
C VAL A 125 0.85 19.55 0.74
N TYR A 126 0.35 18.85 1.75
CA TYR A 126 0.72 17.48 2.05
C TYR A 126 -0.50 16.61 2.32
N PHE A 127 -0.32 15.30 2.18
CA PHE A 127 -1.34 14.27 2.40
C PHE A 127 -0.83 13.22 3.38
N TYR A 128 -1.69 12.71 4.24
CA TYR A 128 -1.32 11.65 5.20
C TYR A 128 -2.50 10.74 5.49
N SER A 129 -2.22 9.49 5.88
CA SER A 129 -3.22 8.57 6.40
C SER A 129 -3.34 8.68 7.92
N THR A 130 -4.55 8.95 8.38
CA THR A 130 -4.95 9.02 9.81
C THR A 130 -4.81 7.69 10.53
N THR A 131 -4.72 6.57 9.78
CA THR A 131 -4.39 5.24 10.32
C THR A 131 -3.01 5.21 10.98
N TYR A 132 -2.05 5.99 10.45
CA TYR A 132 -0.65 5.95 10.89
C TYR A 132 -0.16 7.26 11.50
N LEU A 133 -0.77 8.39 11.13
CA LEU A 133 -0.37 9.73 11.56
C LEU A 133 -1.52 10.51 12.18
N THR A 134 -1.29 11.08 13.37
CA THR A 134 -2.25 12.02 13.95
C THR A 134 -2.18 13.36 13.23
N PRO A 135 -3.29 14.12 13.14
CA PRO A 135 -3.30 15.43 12.48
C PRO A 135 -2.26 16.41 13.02
N ARG A 136 -2.07 16.45 14.35
CA ARG A 136 -1.06 17.30 14.98
C ARG A 136 0.36 16.93 14.55
N ARG A 137 0.67 15.63 14.45
CA ARG A 137 1.99 15.16 14.03
C ARG A 137 2.22 15.44 12.55
N ALA A 138 1.23 15.20 11.70
CA ALA A 138 1.29 15.52 10.28
C ALA A 138 1.56 17.02 10.06
N GLN A 139 0.81 17.90 10.73
CA GLN A 139 1.04 19.35 10.66
C GLN A 139 2.47 19.74 11.05
N ALA A 140 2.97 19.21 12.17
CA ALA A 140 4.31 19.56 12.65
C ALA A 140 5.41 19.12 11.66
N LEU A 141 5.25 17.95 11.03
CA LEU A 141 6.20 17.44 10.05
C LEU A 141 6.13 18.17 8.71
N ALA A 142 4.92 18.51 8.25
CA ALA A 142 4.73 19.35 7.07
C ALA A 142 5.39 20.73 7.26
N GLU A 143 5.19 21.36 8.42
CA GLU A 143 5.80 22.66 8.73
C GLU A 143 7.34 22.59 8.74
N TRP A 144 7.90 21.55 9.36
CA TRP A 144 9.34 21.34 9.41
C TRP A 144 9.94 21.16 8.01
N ASP A 145 9.31 20.33 7.17
CA ASP A 145 9.80 20.03 5.82
C ASP A 145 9.73 21.26 4.89
N ALA A 146 8.62 22.00 4.96
CA ALA A 146 8.33 23.14 4.11
C ALA A 146 9.10 24.41 4.51
N VAL A 147 9.34 24.63 5.81
CA VAL A 147 9.86 25.92 6.31
C VAL A 147 11.22 25.78 6.97
N GLU A 148 11.37 24.84 7.90
CA GLU A 148 12.59 24.77 8.73
C GLU A 148 13.76 24.13 7.99
N ARG A 149 13.50 23.12 7.14
CA ARG A 149 14.54 22.49 6.33
C ARG A 149 15.17 23.46 5.32
N ILE A 150 14.36 24.28 4.64
CA ILE A 150 14.85 25.23 3.63
C ILE A 150 15.62 26.40 4.26
N ARG A 151 15.27 26.81 5.49
CA ARG A 151 15.97 27.89 6.20
C ARG A 151 17.35 27.50 6.75
N ASN A 152 17.61 26.20 6.89
CA ASN A 152 18.84 25.66 7.48
C ASN A 152 19.85 25.15 6.43
N VAL A 153 19.68 25.51 5.16
CA VAL A 153 20.59 25.18 4.03
C VAL A 153 21.48 26.38 3.69
#